data_AF-A0A836WUH3-F1
#
_entry.id   AF-A0A836WUH3-F1
#
_cell.length_a   1.000
_cell.length_b   1.000
_cell.length_c   1.000
_cell.angle_alpha   90.00
_cell.angle_beta   90.00
_cell.angle_gamma   90.00
#
_symmetry.space_group_name_H-M   'P 1'
#
loop_
_entity.id
_entity.type
_entity.pdbx_description
1 polymer ?
#
loop_
_entity_poly.entity_id
_entity_poly.type
_entity_poly.pdbx_seq_one_letter_code
_entity_poly.pdbx_strand_id
1 'polypeptide(L)'
;MYGISLENVKRYIKEMYLRGNRRSVILLGQPGIGKSESVRQLAQELAKELNKEFIEILSNEDAIKVLEKPEEYFVLIDIRLTQIEPVDLTGIPRDLDGEITYKPFLWMKVLAETAGIGVPVDAQ
;
A
#
# COMPACT_ATOMS: atom_id res chain seq x y z
N MET A 1 10.30 -27.65 -6.86
CA MET A 1 9.41 -26.51 -6.53
C MET A 1 9.84 -25.36 -7.41
N TYR A 2 9.13 -25.09 -8.51
CA TYR A 2 9.47 -23.98 -9.41
C TYR A 2 9.01 -22.67 -8.76
N GLY A 3 9.93 -21.95 -8.11
CA GLY A 3 9.66 -20.61 -7.60
C GLY A 3 9.68 -19.59 -8.74
N ILE A 4 8.74 -18.64 -8.74
CA ILE A 4 8.83 -17.45 -9.59
C ILE A 4 9.88 -16.53 -8.97
N SER A 5 10.81 -16.00 -9.77
CA SER A 5 11.79 -15.03 -9.27
C SER A 5 11.11 -13.73 -8.83
N LEU A 6 11.66 -13.08 -7.80
CA LEU A 6 11.15 -11.77 -7.33
C LEU A 6 11.12 -10.73 -8.45
N GLU A 7 12.10 -10.77 -9.36
CA GLU A 7 12.15 -9.87 -10.51
C GLU A 7 10.93 -10.05 -11.44
N ASN A 8 10.52 -11.30 -11.69
CA ASN A 8 9.33 -11.57 -12.48
C ASN A 8 8.05 -11.10 -11.77
N VAL A 9 7.99 -11.25 -10.44
CA VAL A 9 6.88 -10.76 -9.62
C VAL A 9 6.81 -9.23 -9.67
N LYS A 10 7.94 -8.52 -9.49
CA LYS A 10 8.01 -7.05 -9.61
C LYS A 10 7.47 -6.59 -10.96
N ARG A 11 7.98 -7.17 -12.06
CA ARG A 11 7.53 -6.85 -13.42
C ARG A 11 6.03 -7.07 -13.60
N TYR A 12 5.50 -8.20 -13.10
CA TYR A 12 4.07 -8.50 -13.20
C TYR A 12 3.21 -7.48 -12.44
N ILE A 13 3.57 -7.14 -11.21
CA ILE A 13 2.85 -6.12 -10.40
C ILE A 13 2.91 -4.75 -11.09
N LYS A 14 4.08 -4.38 -11.64
CA LYS A 14 4.26 -3.15 -12.41
C LYS A 14 3.31 -3.07 -13.60
N GLU A 15 3.28 -4.11 -14.42
CA GLU A 15 2.41 -4.17 -15.60
C GLU A 15 0.93 -4.11 -15.22
N MET A 16 0.52 -4.81 -14.15
CA MET A 16 -0.83 -4.71 -13.62
C MET A 16 -1.17 -3.27 -13.23
N TYR A 17 -0.28 -2.63 -12.46
CA TYR A 17 -0.48 -1.27 -12.00
C TYR A 17 -0.63 -0.29 -13.17
N LEU A 18 0.28 -0.32 -14.14
CA LEU A 18 0.26 0.59 -15.28
C LEU A 18 -0.96 0.39 -16.18
N ARG A 19 -1.53 -0.83 -16.23
CA ARG A 19 -2.78 -1.13 -16.95
C ARG A 19 -4.05 -0.72 -16.19
N GLY A 20 -3.93 -0.03 -15.06
CA GLY A 20 -5.08 0.36 -14.23
C GLY A 20 -5.64 -0.78 -13.38
N ASN A 21 -5.00 -1.95 -13.33
CA ASN A 21 -5.43 -3.04 -12.46
C ASN A 21 -4.95 -2.77 -11.03
N ARG A 22 -5.90 -2.67 -10.10
CA ARG A 22 -5.65 -2.38 -8.67
C ARG A 22 -5.96 -3.57 -7.75
N ARG A 23 -5.99 -4.80 -8.30
CA ARG A 23 -6.17 -6.02 -7.48
C ARG A 23 -5.04 -6.14 -6.45
N SER A 24 -5.40 -6.49 -5.23
CA SER A 24 -4.45 -6.79 -4.16
C SER A 24 -3.59 -8.01 -4.50
N VAL A 25 -2.30 -7.92 -4.20
CA VAL A 25 -1.32 -9.01 -4.36
C VAL A 25 -0.71 -9.28 -2.99
N ILE A 26 -0.70 -10.55 -2.57
CA ILE A 26 -0.03 -11.00 -1.35
C ILE A 26 1.25 -11.73 -1.76
N LEU A 27 2.39 -11.31 -1.22
CA LEU A 27 3.69 -11.94 -1.46
C LEU A 27 4.01 -12.95 -0.36
N LEU A 28 3.97 -14.24 -0.71
CA LEU A 28 4.30 -15.35 0.18
C LEU A 28 5.68 -15.90 -0.13
N GLY A 29 6.46 -16.19 0.91
CA GLY A 29 7.81 -16.74 0.78
C GLY A 29 8.53 -16.71 2.12
N GLN A 30 9.74 -17.29 2.17
CA GLN A 30 10.51 -17.32 3.41
C GLN A 30 10.82 -15.91 3.95
N PRO A 31 11.02 -15.78 5.28
CA PRO A 31 11.51 -14.55 5.88
C PRO A 31 12.87 -14.17 5.30
N GLY A 32 13.16 -12.87 5.18
CA GLY A 32 14.46 -12.38 4.69
C GLY A 32 14.72 -12.54 3.19
N ILE A 33 13.81 -13.13 2.39
CA ILE A 33 14.01 -13.31 0.94
C ILE A 33 13.94 -12.00 0.13
N GLY A 34 13.64 -10.86 0.78
CA GLY A 34 13.61 -9.54 0.13
C GLY A 34 12.25 -9.10 -0.41
N LYS A 35 11.14 -9.64 0.10
CA LYS A 35 9.77 -9.29 -0.35
C LYS A 35 9.47 -7.80 -0.17
N SER A 36 9.63 -7.27 1.05
CA SER A 36 9.36 -5.87 1.38
C SER A 36 10.27 -4.92 0.61
N GLU A 37 11.56 -5.28 0.48
CA GLU A 37 12.53 -4.49 -0.27
C GLU A 37 12.20 -4.45 -1.77
N SER A 38 11.76 -5.57 -2.35
CA SER A 38 11.35 -5.63 -3.77
C SER A 38 10.14 -4.74 -4.05
N VAL A 39 9.18 -4.68 -3.13
CA VAL A 39 8.02 -3.79 -3.22
C VAL A 39 8.43 -2.33 -3.13
N ARG A 40 9.30 -1.99 -2.17
CA ARG A 40 9.82 -0.62 -2.03
C ARG A 40 10.51 -0.15 -3.30
N GLN A 41 11.39 -0.99 -3.86
CA GLN A 41 12.05 -0.69 -5.14
C GLN A 41 11.05 -0.49 -6.27
N LEU A 42 10.05 -1.37 -6.38
CA LEU A 42 9.00 -1.23 -7.39
C LEU A 42 8.20 0.09 -7.21
N ALA A 43 7.88 0.47 -5.99
CA ALA A 43 7.18 1.72 -5.70
C ALA A 43 8.01 2.94 -6.11
N GLN A 44 9.32 2.93 -5.84
CA GLN A 44 10.24 3.98 -6.28
C GLN A 44 10.37 4.04 -7.81
N GLU A 45 10.44 2.90 -8.48
CA GLU A 45 10.45 2.82 -9.95
C GLU A 45 9.18 3.43 -10.55
N LEU A 46 8.01 3.06 -10.02
CA LEU A 46 6.72 3.60 -10.47
C LEU A 46 6.59 5.09 -10.20
N ALA A 47 7.04 5.58 -9.05
CA ALA A 47 7.07 7.01 -8.74
C ALA A 47 7.87 7.78 -9.80
N LYS A 48 9.05 7.27 -10.16
CA LYS A 48 9.90 7.87 -11.19
C LYS A 48 9.23 7.85 -12.58
N GLU A 49 8.65 6.72 -12.99
CA GLU A 49 7.98 6.60 -14.29
C GLU A 49 6.74 7.49 -14.41
N LEU A 50 6.06 7.73 -13.29
CA LEU A 50 4.87 8.59 -13.22
C LEU A 50 5.20 10.05 -12.88
N ASN A 51 6.48 10.40 -12.78
CA ASN A 51 6.97 11.73 -12.42
C ASN A 51 6.36 12.28 -11.12
N LYS A 52 6.41 11.47 -10.06
CA LYS A 52 5.85 11.75 -8.73
C LYS A 52 6.92 11.66 -7.64
N GLU A 53 6.76 12.39 -6.55
CA GLU A 53 7.59 12.28 -5.36
C GLU A 53 7.27 10.97 -4.62
N PHE A 54 8.26 10.11 -4.43
CA PHE A 54 8.11 8.89 -3.65
C PHE A 54 8.11 9.20 -2.16
N ILE A 55 7.16 8.64 -1.41
CA ILE A 55 7.11 8.74 0.05
C ILE A 55 6.60 7.46 0.69
N GLU A 56 7.23 7.05 1.78
CA GLU A 56 6.73 6.01 2.69
C GLU A 56 5.93 6.70 3.80
N ILE A 57 4.66 6.30 3.97
CA ILE A 57 3.82 6.86 5.03
C ILE A 57 4.15 6.13 6.33
N LEU A 58 4.88 6.80 7.23
CA LEU A 58 5.29 6.25 8.53
C LEU A 58 4.54 6.90 9.68
N SER A 59 3.89 8.04 9.43
CA SER A 59 3.23 8.86 10.44
C SER A 59 1.95 9.52 9.91
N ASN A 60 1.15 10.08 10.82
CA ASN A 60 -0.03 10.87 10.43
C ASN A 60 0.39 12.18 9.76
N GLU A 61 1.53 12.73 10.14
CA GLU A 61 2.11 13.94 9.55
C GLU A 61 2.45 13.73 8.08
N ASP A 62 3.05 12.58 7.72
CA ASP A 62 3.29 12.21 6.33
C ASP A 62 1.98 12.12 5.54
N ALA A 63 0.97 11.48 6.15
CA ALA A 63 -0.34 11.34 5.53
C ALA A 63 -1.02 12.69 5.28
N ILE A 64 -0.97 13.60 6.26
CA ILE A 64 -1.52 14.96 6.14
C ILE A 64 -0.79 15.72 5.03
N LYS A 65 0.55 15.72 5.03
CA LYS A 65 1.38 16.36 4.00
C LYS A 65 0.98 15.90 2.60
N VAL A 66 0.85 14.58 2.41
CA VAL A 66 0.50 14.01 1.10
C VAL A 66 -0.91 14.39 0.67
N LEU A 67 -1.87 14.41 1.60
CA LEU A 67 -3.26 14.78 1.31
C LEU A 67 -3.46 16.25 0.95
N GLU A 68 -2.49 17.13 1.22
CA GLU A 68 -2.54 18.52 0.75
C GLU A 68 -2.39 18.61 -0.78
N LYS A 69 -1.63 17.69 -1.38
CA LYS A 69 -1.35 17.64 -2.83
C LYS A 69 -1.16 16.21 -3.35
N PRO A 70 -2.20 15.36 -3.28
CA PRO A 70 -2.08 13.92 -3.52
C PRO A 70 -1.58 13.55 -4.93
N GLU A 71 -1.80 14.43 -5.91
CA GLU A 71 -1.35 14.28 -7.29
C GLU A 71 0.17 14.43 -7.47
N GLU A 72 0.89 15.05 -6.54
CA GLU A 72 2.36 15.19 -6.59
C GLU A 72 3.07 13.90 -6.11
N TYR A 73 2.38 13.04 -5.37
CA TYR A 73 2.99 11.90 -4.66
C TYR A 73 2.70 10.53 -5.27
N PHE A 74 3.65 9.63 -5.06
CA PHE A 74 3.49 8.18 -5.14
C PHE A 74 3.80 7.58 -3.77
N VAL A 75 2.80 6.95 -3.14
CA VAL A 75 2.92 6.48 -1.76
C VAL A 75 3.23 4.98 -1.66
N LEU A 76 4.00 4.63 -0.64
CA LEU A 76 4.10 3.27 -0.12
C LEU A 76 3.54 3.23 1.30
N ILE A 77 2.61 2.32 1.54
CA ILE A 77 2.10 2.00 2.89
C ILE A 77 2.39 0.53 3.17
N ASP A 78 3.27 0.26 4.13
CA ASP A 78 3.60 -1.08 4.59
C ASP A 78 2.62 -1.49 5.71
N ILE A 79 1.73 -2.44 5.41
CA ILE A 79 0.79 -2.98 6.38
C ILE A 79 1.27 -4.37 6.77
N ARG A 80 1.81 -4.48 7.98
CA ARG A 80 2.22 -5.78 8.54
C ARG A 80 0.99 -6.50 9.06
N LEU A 81 0.51 -7.50 8.32
CA LEU A 81 -0.70 -8.24 8.70
C LEU A 81 -0.58 -8.94 10.06
N THR A 82 0.63 -9.29 10.49
CA THR A 82 0.88 -9.89 11.80
C THR A 82 0.75 -8.90 12.97
N GLN A 83 0.68 -7.60 12.68
CA GLN A 83 0.60 -6.52 13.66
C GLN A 83 -0.71 -5.74 13.59
N ILE A 84 -1.63 -6.14 12.71
CA ILE A 84 -2.91 -5.47 12.50
C ILE A 84 -4.05 -6.33 13.03
N GLU A 85 -4.92 -5.75 13.84
CA GLU A 85 -6.16 -6.41 14.23
C GLU A 85 -7.23 -6.17 13.14
N PRO A 86 -8.23 -7.05 12.98
CA PRO A 86 -9.30 -6.84 11.99
C PRO A 86 -10.02 -5.49 12.14
N VAL A 87 -10.08 -4.94 13.36
CA VAL A 87 -10.67 -3.62 13.64
C VAL A 87 -9.88 -2.48 13.00
N ASP A 88 -8.57 -2.63 12.81
CA ASP A 88 -7.69 -1.63 12.20
C ASP A 88 -7.87 -1.54 10.66
N LEU A 89 -8.57 -2.52 10.07
CA LEU A 89 -8.94 -2.55 8.65
C LEU A 89 -10.39 -2.14 8.39
N THR A 90 -11.24 -2.10 9.41
CA THR A 90 -12.68 -1.78 9.27
C THR A 90 -13.01 -0.35 9.66
N GLY A 91 -12.18 0.29 10.48
CA GLY A 91 -12.42 1.65 10.96
C GLY A 91 -13.19 1.70 12.27
N ILE A 92 -13.48 2.91 12.75
CA ILE A 92 -14.19 3.10 14.01
C ILE A 92 -15.70 3.25 13.72
N PRO A 93 -16.57 2.43 14.32
CA PRO A 93 -18.01 2.56 14.14
C PRO A 93 -18.51 3.92 14.66
N ARG A 94 -19.46 4.50 13.95
CA ARG A 94 -20.11 5.78 14.25
C ARG A 94 -21.60 5.61 14.09
N ASP A 95 -22.35 6.25 14.98
CA ASP A 95 -23.78 6.39 14.84
C ASP A 95 -24.08 7.37 13.70
N LEU A 96 -25.01 6.97 12.84
CA LEU A 96 -25.59 7.80 11.80
C LEU A 96 -27.11 7.60 11.89
N ASP A 97 -27.78 8.47 12.64
CA ASP A 97 -29.24 8.51 12.80
C ASP A 97 -29.89 7.16 13.19
N GLY A 98 -29.20 6.36 14.01
CA GLY A 98 -29.67 5.04 14.46
C GLY A 98 -29.15 3.87 13.63
N GLU A 99 -28.43 4.12 12.54
CA GLU A 99 -27.62 3.13 11.82
C GLU A 99 -26.13 3.21 12.18
N ILE A 100 -25.37 2.15 11.87
CA ILE A 100 -23.92 2.10 12.05
C ILE A 100 -23.22 2.39 10.73
N THR A 101 -22.34 3.38 10.73
CA THR A 101 -21.35 3.64 9.68
C THR A 101 -19.93 3.50 10.22
N TYR A 102 -18.92 3.48 9.34
CA TYR A 102 -17.52 3.35 9.73
C TYR A 102 -16.72 4.56 9.27
N LYS A 103 -16.03 5.22 10.19
CA LYS A 103 -15.06 6.26 9.84
C LYS A 103 -13.73 5.58 9.47
N PRO A 104 -13.27 5.69 8.22
CA PRO A 104 -12.03 5.04 7.78
C PRO A 104 -10.81 5.67 8.45
N PHE A 105 -9.74 4.88 8.57
CA PHE A 105 -8.44 5.38 9.03
C PHE A 105 -7.81 6.29 7.98
N LEU A 106 -6.98 7.23 8.43
CA LEU A 106 -6.37 8.25 7.58
C LEU A 106 -5.57 7.66 6.42
N TRP A 107 -4.82 6.58 6.66
CA TRP A 107 -4.03 5.90 5.63
C TRP A 107 -4.87 5.32 4.49
N MET A 108 -6.13 4.94 4.76
CA MET A 108 -7.05 4.47 3.72
C MET A 108 -7.44 5.60 2.77
N LYS A 109 -7.64 6.81 3.32
CA LYS A 109 -7.88 8.01 2.52
C LYS A 109 -6.67 8.33 1.65
N VAL A 110 -5.45 8.22 2.18
CA VAL A 110 -4.22 8.39 1.40
C VAL A 110 -4.20 7.44 0.19
N LEU A 111 -4.44 6.14 0.39
CA LEU A 111 -4.47 5.17 -0.72
C LEU A 111 -5.60 5.41 -1.73
N ALA A 112 -6.71 6.01 -1.30
CA ALA A 112 -7.83 6.33 -2.18
C ALA A 112 -7.56 7.57 -3.06
N GLU A 113 -6.79 8.54 -2.56
CA GLU A 113 -6.57 9.82 -3.25
C GLU A 113 -5.23 9.88 -4.01
N THR A 114 -4.30 8.97 -3.71
CA THR A 114 -2.96 9.00 -4.30
C THR A 114 -2.72 7.85 -5.27
N ALA A 115 -1.71 8.02 -6.13
CA ALA A 115 -1.05 6.88 -6.73
C ALA A 115 -0.23 6.18 -5.64
N GLY A 116 -0.34 4.87 -5.49
CA GLY A 116 0.53 4.16 -4.56
C GLY A 116 0.32 2.67 -4.52
N ILE A 117 1.14 2.00 -3.71
CA ILE A 117 1.00 0.57 -3.41
C ILE A 117 0.87 0.41 -1.89
N GLY A 118 -0.20 -0.24 -1.45
CA GLY A 118 -0.31 -0.80 -0.10
C GLY A 118 0.03 -2.28 -0.15
N VAL A 119 0.98 -2.74 0.66
CA VAL A 119 1.33 -4.17 0.69
C VAL A 119 1.05 -4.80 2.04
N PRO A 120 0.17 -5.81 2.08
CA PRO A 120 0.14 -6.77 3.16
C PRO A 120 1.34 -7.72 3.01
N VAL A 121 2.42 -7.46 3.74
CA VAL A 121 3.51 -8.45 3.84
C VAL A 121 3.25 -9.38 5.01
N ASP A 122 3.30 -10.69 4.75
CA ASP A 122 3.39 -11.70 5.80
C ASP A 122 4.84 -11.66 6.34
N ALA A 123 5.00 -10.97 7.46
CA ALA A 123 6.22 -10.92 8.23
C ALA A 123 6.07 -11.90 9.41
N GLN A 124 6.53 -13.13 9.20
CA GLN A 124 6.98 -14.01 10.28
C GLN A 124 8.51 -14.03 10.29
#